data_AF-A0A9W8F9A4-F1
#
_entry.id   AF-A0A9W8F9A4-F1
#
_cell.length_a   1.000
_cell.length_b   1.000
_cell.length_c   1.000
_cell.angle_alpha   90.00
_cell.angle_beta   90.00
_cell.angle_gamma   90.00
#
_symmetry.space_group_name_H-M   'P 1'
#
loop_
_entity.id
_entity.type
_entity.pdbx_description
1 polymer ?
#
loop_
_entity_poly.entity_id
_entity_poly.type
_entity_poly.pdbx_seq_one_letter_code
_entity_poly.pdbx_strand_id
1 'polypeptide(L)'
;MSSMCVHQQFMPVLPIIPVISSSQVTITIAGTAIIPARLIFQHPTISYAVVQYDPKHLGTTKVQAIKLSDRALEAGDSIRMLAMSKNETPVCIGAKVSNILPIETLTFEPPRWRSINAEAVQLDNPTAANYGFGVIVDENGDAQALWLEYIKAKKTICVGGMPVRTLIPALRALQRDEEPEPRSLKVEIHPIAIVKARQAGLGQGRCDEIQSAASSRSQLYQIKRVEALSKAQGVLQELDIVVSINGKLAMALEDFDVQFTNPSLEIVVLRDSQEHTLQVETTESKQEVRKVVSWAGALLHAPHKTVLQQTNTVPSSVYCADVAFSSYSYEYGMEKGHWVTHVNDVATPDIDSFEYAVNACQDNEYVRVKVISSKARPNVLTIKTCYHYWPTRTLVKDQGAAEGWRYV
;
A
#
# COMPACT_ATOMS: atom_id res chain seq x y z
N MET A 1 6.73 18.57 -44.59
CA MET A 1 7.81 18.32 -43.61
C MET A 1 7.68 19.33 -42.50
N SER A 2 6.88 19.01 -41.48
CA SER A 2 6.69 19.89 -40.31
C SER A 2 6.52 18.98 -39.10
N SER A 3 7.60 18.80 -38.35
CA SER A 3 7.67 17.94 -37.17
C SER A 3 7.20 18.74 -35.95
N MET A 4 5.98 18.46 -35.49
CA MET A 4 5.52 18.78 -34.14
C MET A 4 6.17 17.81 -33.16
N CYS A 5 6.93 18.31 -32.19
CA CYS A 5 7.38 17.54 -31.05
C CYS A 5 6.85 18.21 -29.79
N VAL A 6 5.72 17.70 -29.28
CA VAL A 6 5.13 18.12 -28.01
C VAL A 6 5.85 17.33 -26.92
N HIS A 7 6.68 17.99 -26.12
CA HIS A 7 7.29 17.38 -24.93
C HIS A 7 6.37 17.62 -23.73
N GLN A 8 5.57 16.61 -23.36
CA GLN A 8 4.92 16.54 -22.04
C GLN A 8 6.00 16.26 -20.99
N GLN A 9 6.36 17.26 -20.19
CA GLN A 9 7.28 17.08 -19.07
C GLN A 9 6.50 16.69 -17.82
N PHE A 10 6.72 15.46 -17.34
CA PHE A 10 6.27 15.02 -16.03
C PHE A 10 7.29 15.47 -14.99
N MET A 11 6.84 16.29 -14.03
CA MET A 11 7.69 16.83 -12.97
C MET A 11 7.45 16.07 -11.66
N PRO A 12 8.50 15.56 -10.98
CA PRO A 12 8.35 15.00 -9.65
C PRO A 12 8.16 16.14 -8.64
N VAL A 13 6.95 16.25 -8.09
CA VAL A 13 6.64 17.11 -6.94
C VAL A 13 6.89 16.32 -5.66
N LEU A 14 7.34 17.02 -4.61
CA LEU A 14 7.56 16.56 -3.24
C LEU A 14 6.57 15.47 -2.78
N PRO A 15 6.99 14.51 -1.91
CA PRO A 15 6.08 13.51 -1.38
C PRO A 15 5.05 14.17 -0.47
N ILE A 16 3.89 14.45 -1.04
CA ILE A 16 2.66 14.63 -0.29
C ILE A 16 2.05 13.23 -0.26
N ILE A 17 1.89 12.64 0.92
CA ILE A 17 1.00 11.49 1.13
C ILE A 17 -0.36 12.11 1.41
N PRO A 18 -1.29 12.22 0.45
CA PRO A 18 -2.61 12.70 0.79
C PRO A 18 -3.41 11.49 1.29
N VAL A 19 -4.12 11.67 2.39
CA VAL A 19 -5.26 10.79 2.71
C VAL A 19 -6.34 11.19 1.70
N ILE A 20 -6.37 10.55 0.53
CA ILE A 20 -7.26 10.95 -0.57
C ILE A 20 -8.63 10.30 -0.35
N SER A 21 -9.49 10.98 0.38
CA SER A 21 -10.93 10.96 0.15
C SER A 21 -11.26 12.11 -0.79
N SER A 22 -11.59 11.84 -2.07
CA SER A 22 -12.23 12.79 -3.01
C SER A 22 -11.91 14.29 -2.83
N SER A 23 -10.64 14.65 -2.61
CA SER A 23 -10.28 16.01 -2.21
C SER A 23 -9.57 16.73 -3.33
N GLN A 24 -9.89 18.02 -3.49
CA GLN A 24 -9.10 18.94 -4.29
C GLN A 24 -7.67 18.94 -3.75
N VAL A 25 -6.70 18.55 -4.57
CA VAL A 25 -5.28 18.62 -4.20
C VAL A 25 -4.78 20.01 -4.58
N THR A 26 -4.12 20.68 -3.64
CA THR A 26 -3.40 21.92 -3.92
C THR A 26 -1.92 21.72 -3.61
N ILE A 27 -1.06 22.37 -4.37
CA ILE A 27 0.38 22.42 -4.12
C ILE A 27 0.79 23.87 -3.89
N THR A 28 1.66 24.09 -2.91
CA THR A 28 2.27 25.40 -2.66
C THR A 28 3.72 25.37 -3.10
N ILE A 29 4.09 26.25 -4.03
CA ILE A 29 5.46 26.33 -4.57
C ILE A 29 6.13 27.58 -4.03
N ALA A 30 7.31 27.39 -3.41
CA ALA A 30 8.13 28.46 -2.85
C ALA A 30 7.39 29.43 -1.90
N GLY A 31 6.31 28.97 -1.25
CA GLY A 31 5.46 29.81 -0.39
C GLY A 31 4.71 30.93 -1.11
N THR A 32 4.73 30.97 -2.45
CA THR A 32 4.28 32.14 -3.23
C THR A 32 3.15 31.82 -4.22
N ALA A 33 3.03 30.56 -4.66
CA ALA A 33 1.98 30.15 -5.58
C ALA A 33 1.23 28.93 -5.04
N ILE A 34 -0.09 29.06 -4.87
CA ILE A 34 -1.00 27.95 -4.56
C ILE A 34 -1.66 27.52 -5.87
N ILE A 35 -1.44 26.27 -6.26
CA ILE A 35 -1.83 25.76 -7.56
C ILE A 35 -2.73 24.53 -7.39
N PRO A 36 -3.88 24.45 -8.10
CA PRO A 36 -4.67 23.24 -8.12
C PRO A 36 -3.90 22.13 -8.84
N ALA A 37 -3.90 20.94 -8.22
CA ALA A 37 -3.32 19.73 -8.75
C ALA A 37 -4.36 18.60 -8.75
N ARG A 38 -4.12 17.57 -9.56
CA ARG A 38 -4.88 16.32 -9.53
C ARG A 38 -3.98 15.17 -9.16
N LEU A 39 -4.49 14.23 -8.37
CA LEU A 39 -3.88 12.92 -8.24
C LEU A 39 -3.95 12.20 -9.58
N ILE A 40 -2.81 11.77 -10.12
CA ILE A 40 -2.76 10.95 -11.35
C ILE A 40 -2.40 9.50 -11.08
N PHE A 41 -1.74 9.23 -9.95
CA PHE A 41 -1.39 7.86 -9.56
C PHE A 41 -1.13 7.77 -8.05
N GLN A 42 -1.53 6.66 -7.44
CA GLN A 42 -1.16 6.32 -6.07
C GLN A 42 -0.65 4.89 -6.06
N HIS A 43 0.58 4.68 -5.56
CA HIS A 43 1.13 3.33 -5.56
C HIS A 43 0.38 2.48 -4.53
N PRO A 44 -0.08 1.27 -4.91
CA PRO A 44 -0.97 0.47 -4.07
C PRO A 44 -0.26 -0.13 -2.85
N THR A 45 1.04 -0.44 -2.94
CA THR A 45 1.84 -1.09 -1.87
C THR A 45 2.95 -0.19 -1.30
N ILE A 46 3.30 0.90 -1.96
CA ILE A 46 4.45 1.75 -1.61
C ILE A 46 3.90 3.13 -1.26
N SER A 47 4.49 3.80 -0.28
CA SER A 47 4.00 5.03 0.32
C SER A 47 4.21 6.28 -0.55
N TYR A 48 3.75 6.28 -1.80
CA TYR A 48 3.84 7.47 -2.67
C TYR A 48 2.62 7.66 -3.58
N ALA A 49 2.45 8.92 -3.98
CA ALA A 49 1.47 9.37 -4.95
C ALA A 49 2.15 10.32 -5.94
N VAL A 50 1.61 10.38 -7.15
CA VAL A 50 2.02 11.32 -8.20
C VAL A 50 0.87 12.25 -8.48
N VAL A 51 1.15 13.55 -8.43
CA VAL A 51 0.20 14.62 -8.71
C VAL A 51 0.62 15.39 -9.96
N GLN A 52 -0.35 15.90 -10.70
CA GLN A 52 -0.13 16.74 -11.88
C GLN A 52 -0.80 18.10 -11.68
N TYR A 53 -0.14 19.15 -12.15
CA TYR A 53 -0.67 20.51 -12.17
C TYR A 53 -0.42 21.15 -13.54
N ASP A 54 -1.19 22.20 -13.88
CA ASP A 54 -0.94 22.99 -15.10
C ASP A 54 0.17 24.02 -14.85
N PRO A 55 1.31 23.96 -15.57
CA PRO A 55 2.40 24.92 -15.42
C PRO A 55 1.99 26.37 -15.69
N LYS A 56 0.90 26.64 -16.42
CA LYS A 56 0.40 28.01 -16.65
C LYS A 56 0.04 28.73 -15.35
N HIS A 57 -0.34 27.98 -14.32
CA HIS A 57 -0.64 28.55 -13.00
C HIS A 57 0.60 28.98 -12.21
N LEU A 58 1.82 28.67 -12.68
CA LEU A 58 3.06 29.15 -12.06
C LEU A 58 3.30 30.65 -12.26
N GLY A 59 2.67 31.27 -13.27
CA GLY A 59 2.91 32.66 -13.62
C GLY A 59 4.38 32.92 -13.95
N THR A 60 5.06 33.73 -13.14
CA THR A 60 6.49 34.06 -13.30
C THR A 60 7.42 33.19 -12.45
N THR A 61 6.87 32.30 -11.62
CA THR A 61 7.65 31.43 -10.73
C THR A 61 8.44 30.42 -11.55
N LYS A 62 9.78 30.50 -11.45
CA LYS A 62 10.69 29.56 -12.11
C LYS A 62 10.80 28.29 -11.29
N VAL A 63 10.50 27.16 -11.91
CA VAL A 63 10.71 25.82 -11.34
C VAL A 63 11.68 25.04 -12.22
N GLN A 64 12.52 24.23 -11.60
CA GLN A 64 13.42 23.32 -12.29
C GLN A 64 13.14 21.90 -11.83
N ALA A 65 13.01 20.98 -12.77
CA ALA A 65 12.84 19.57 -12.47
C ALA A 65 14.13 19.01 -11.84
N ILE A 66 13.97 18.30 -10.73
CA ILE A 66 15.07 17.53 -10.14
C ILE A 66 15.28 16.24 -10.94
N LYS A 67 16.53 15.89 -11.19
CA LYS A 67 16.89 14.64 -11.87
C LYS A 67 16.80 13.49 -10.87
N LEU A 68 16.13 12.41 -11.26
CA LEU A 68 16.03 11.20 -10.45
C LEU A 68 17.22 10.28 -10.76
N SER A 69 17.85 9.76 -9.71
CA SER A 69 18.93 8.79 -9.80
C SER A 69 18.40 7.37 -9.81
N ASP A 70 18.93 6.54 -10.72
CA ASP A 70 18.75 5.08 -10.73
C ASP A 70 19.78 4.36 -9.82
N ARG A 71 20.74 5.08 -9.21
CA ARG A 71 21.80 4.51 -8.36
C ARG A 71 21.23 4.00 -7.03
N ALA A 72 21.67 2.82 -6.60
CA ALA A 72 21.41 2.34 -5.25
C ALA A 72 22.29 3.07 -4.22
N LEU A 73 21.68 3.55 -3.15
CA LEU A 73 22.40 4.14 -2.02
C LEU A 73 23.09 3.05 -1.20
N GLU A 74 24.28 3.34 -0.71
CA GLU A 74 25.06 2.45 0.15
C GLU A 74 25.42 3.11 1.47
N ALA A 75 25.64 2.31 2.51
CA ALA A 75 26.12 2.84 3.78
C ALA A 75 27.47 3.55 3.60
N GLY A 76 27.57 4.77 4.14
CA GLY A 76 28.73 5.65 4.00
C GLY A 76 28.60 6.71 2.91
N ASP A 77 27.61 6.62 2.02
CA ASP A 77 27.37 7.63 0.98
C ASP A 77 27.14 9.02 1.60
N SER A 78 27.89 10.02 1.13
CA SER A 78 27.68 11.43 1.47
C SER A 78 26.45 11.98 0.74
N ILE A 79 25.51 12.56 1.49
CA ILE A 79 24.27 13.09 0.95
C ILE A 79 23.91 14.44 1.57
N ARG A 80 22.93 15.11 0.98
CA ARG A 80 22.23 16.24 1.60
C ARG A 80 20.74 15.97 1.62
N MET A 81 20.08 16.26 2.74
CA MET A 81 18.62 16.23 2.84
C MET A 81 18.09 17.66 2.73
N LEU A 82 17.22 17.87 1.75
CA LEU A 82 16.44 19.09 1.57
C LEU A 82 15.07 18.87 2.21
N ALA A 83 14.70 19.71 3.18
CA ALA A 83 13.42 19.62 3.88
C ALA A 83 12.82 21.01 4.12
N MET A 84 11.58 21.03 4.59
CA MET A 84 10.88 22.26 4.97
C MET A 84 10.70 22.30 6.49
N SER A 85 11.07 23.41 7.12
CA SER A 85 10.79 23.62 8.55
C SER A 85 9.30 23.85 8.81
N LYS A 86 8.89 23.78 10.08
CA LYS A 86 7.51 24.10 10.48
C LYS A 86 7.09 25.54 10.14
N ASN A 87 8.05 26.44 9.95
CA ASN A 87 7.83 27.83 9.57
C ASN A 87 8.02 28.04 8.05
N GLU A 88 7.83 26.98 7.25
CA GLU A 88 7.92 27.02 5.78
C GLU A 88 9.27 27.55 5.26
N THR A 89 10.34 27.36 6.04
CA THR A 89 11.70 27.74 5.63
C THR A 89 12.45 26.52 5.09
N PRO A 90 13.02 26.59 3.87
CA PRO A 90 13.84 25.51 3.33
C PRO A 90 15.09 25.30 4.19
N VAL A 91 15.41 24.04 4.46
CA VAL A 91 16.63 23.64 5.17
C VAL A 91 17.41 22.62 4.36
N CYS A 92 18.73 22.67 4.47
CA CYS A 92 19.64 21.70 3.88
C CYS A 92 20.49 21.08 4.98
N ILE A 93 20.40 19.77 5.13
CA ILE A 93 21.05 19.02 6.19
C ILE A 93 22.08 18.08 5.56
N GLY A 94 23.36 18.31 5.83
CA GLY A 94 24.42 17.37 5.45
C GLY A 94 24.37 16.12 6.33
N ALA A 95 24.48 14.95 5.72
CA ALA A 95 24.51 13.67 6.41
C ALA A 95 25.23 12.60 5.57
N LYS A 96 25.43 11.44 6.15
CA LYS A 96 25.78 10.21 5.44
C LYS A 96 24.70 9.16 5.63
N VAL A 97 24.58 8.25 4.66
CA VAL A 97 23.76 7.06 4.82
C VAL A 97 24.39 6.19 5.92
N SER A 98 23.67 6.01 7.03
CA SER A 98 24.15 5.20 8.15
C SER A 98 23.88 3.71 7.91
N ASN A 99 22.66 3.39 7.51
CA ASN A 99 22.23 2.04 7.18
C ASN A 99 20.96 2.08 6.32
N ILE A 100 20.57 0.95 5.76
CA ILE A 100 19.29 0.77 5.07
C ILE A 100 18.62 -0.44 5.71
N LEU A 101 17.49 -0.19 6.37
CA LEU A 101 16.86 -1.18 7.24
C LEU A 101 15.39 -1.41 6.86
N PRO A 102 14.90 -2.66 6.98
CA PRO A 102 13.49 -2.94 6.81
C PRO A 102 12.65 -2.23 7.86
N ILE A 103 11.53 -1.68 7.40
CA ILE A 103 10.53 -1.06 8.25
C ILE A 103 9.49 -2.10 8.61
N GLU A 104 9.62 -2.63 9.83
CA GLU A 104 8.59 -3.49 10.40
C GLU A 104 7.40 -2.67 10.90
N THR A 105 6.22 -2.95 10.33
CA THR A 105 4.95 -2.35 10.71
C THR A 105 4.05 -3.39 11.38
N LEU A 106 3.34 -2.98 12.42
CA LEU A 106 2.35 -3.81 13.11
C LEU A 106 1.01 -3.77 12.39
N THR A 107 0.22 -4.83 12.59
CA THR A 107 -1.18 -4.89 12.17
C THR A 107 -2.04 -3.96 13.01
N PHE A 108 -3.16 -3.52 12.44
CA PHE A 108 -4.08 -2.59 13.11
C PHE A 108 -5.45 -3.24 13.28
N GLU A 109 -6.11 -2.92 14.40
CA GLU A 109 -7.50 -3.27 14.65
C GLU A 109 -8.29 -1.96 14.85
N PRO A 110 -9.24 -1.61 13.95
CA PRO A 110 -9.52 -2.28 12.68
C PRO A 110 -8.36 -2.14 11.66
N PRO A 111 -8.32 -3.00 10.61
CA PRO A 111 -7.27 -2.97 9.59
C PRO A 111 -7.10 -1.57 8.97
N ARG A 112 -5.87 -1.05 8.97
CA ARG A 112 -5.49 0.24 8.36
C ARG A 112 -4.27 0.08 7.47
N TRP A 113 -4.23 0.89 6.40
CA TRP A 113 -3.11 0.86 5.46
C TRP A 113 -1.80 1.08 6.20
N ARG A 114 -0.79 0.31 5.80
CA ARG A 114 0.58 0.39 6.32
C ARG A 114 1.54 -0.02 5.20
N SER A 115 2.76 0.50 5.27
CA SER A 115 3.84 -0.01 4.42
C SER A 115 4.18 -1.43 4.85
N ILE A 116 4.12 -2.38 3.92
CA ILE A 116 4.68 -3.72 4.05
C ILE A 116 5.82 -3.85 3.06
N ASN A 117 6.80 -4.71 3.34
CA ASN A 117 7.92 -4.96 2.44
C ASN A 117 8.58 -3.63 2.03
N ALA A 118 8.96 -2.82 3.02
CA ALA A 118 9.57 -1.52 2.82
C ALA A 118 10.91 -1.47 3.54
N GLU A 119 11.89 -0.83 2.93
CA GLU A 119 13.17 -0.48 3.54
C GLU A 119 13.33 1.05 3.57
N ALA A 120 14.04 1.52 4.58
CA ALA A 120 14.30 2.93 4.76
C ALA A 120 15.80 3.20 4.88
N VAL A 121 16.27 4.13 4.06
CA VAL A 121 17.59 4.75 4.18
C VAL A 121 17.61 5.58 5.46
N GLN A 122 18.47 5.20 6.40
CA GLN A 122 18.72 5.91 7.63
C GLN A 122 19.93 6.83 7.44
N LEU A 123 19.89 7.98 8.12
CA LEU A 123 20.97 8.97 8.10
C LEU A 123 21.70 8.97 9.44
N ASP A 124 22.98 9.31 9.42
CA ASP A 124 23.80 9.46 10.64
C ASP A 124 23.48 10.74 11.43
N ASN A 125 22.89 11.74 10.76
CA ASN A 125 22.53 13.01 11.36
C ASN A 125 21.13 12.94 12.01
N PRO A 126 21.02 12.96 13.36
CA PRO A 126 19.74 12.84 14.05
C PRO A 126 18.82 14.06 13.81
N THR A 127 19.36 15.20 13.37
CA THR A 127 18.58 16.40 13.03
C THR A 127 17.60 16.12 11.89
N ALA A 128 17.94 15.19 10.99
CA ALA A 128 17.05 14.79 9.90
C ALA A 128 15.72 14.21 10.43
N ALA A 129 15.75 13.55 11.59
CA ALA A 129 14.58 12.94 12.18
C ALA A 129 13.51 13.94 12.67
N ASN A 130 13.87 15.22 12.80
CA ASN A 130 12.94 16.28 13.19
C ASN A 130 12.02 16.75 12.05
N TYR A 131 12.25 16.25 10.83
CA TYR A 131 11.48 16.59 9.63
C TYR A 131 10.70 15.37 9.17
N GLY A 132 9.39 15.53 8.96
CA GLY A 132 8.53 14.45 8.48
C GLY A 132 8.73 14.14 6.99
N PHE A 133 9.10 15.15 6.20
CA PHE A 133 9.20 15.03 4.74
C PHE A 133 10.38 15.80 4.16
N GLY A 134 10.92 15.30 3.05
CA GLY A 134 12.04 15.92 2.35
C GLY A 134 12.53 15.10 1.16
N VAL A 135 13.64 15.52 0.57
CA VAL A 135 14.33 14.83 -0.53
C VAL A 135 15.80 14.70 -0.18
N ILE A 136 16.34 13.49 -0.33
CA ILE A 136 17.77 13.20 -0.22
C ILE A 136 18.38 13.34 -1.61
N VAL A 137 19.43 14.13 -1.72
CA VAL A 137 20.19 14.38 -2.95
C VAL A 137 21.66 14.05 -2.76
N ASP A 138 22.34 13.70 -3.85
CA ASP A 138 23.79 13.55 -3.86
C ASP A 138 24.52 14.91 -3.99
N GLU A 139 25.84 14.87 -4.16
CA GLU A 139 26.68 16.06 -4.31
C GLU A 139 26.38 16.87 -5.59
N ASN A 140 25.85 16.22 -6.63
CA ASN A 140 25.44 16.84 -7.89
C ASN A 140 24.03 17.45 -7.81
N GLY A 141 23.28 17.16 -6.75
CA GLY A 141 21.89 17.57 -6.59
C GLY A 141 20.88 16.63 -7.25
N ASP A 142 21.31 15.44 -7.70
CA ASP A 142 20.40 14.42 -8.21
C ASP A 142 19.68 13.74 -7.03
N ALA A 143 18.36 13.56 -7.16
CA ALA A 143 17.54 12.94 -6.12
C ALA A 143 17.87 11.45 -6.00
N GLN A 144 18.13 10.99 -4.77
CA GLN A 144 18.45 9.61 -4.43
C GLN A 144 17.31 8.94 -3.67
N ALA A 145 16.65 9.65 -2.75
CA ALA A 145 15.52 9.12 -1.97
C ALA A 145 14.52 10.22 -1.56
N LEU A 146 13.28 9.85 -1.31
CA LEU A 146 12.27 10.69 -0.66
C LEU A 146 12.30 10.42 0.85
N TRP A 147 12.45 11.46 1.67
CA TRP A 147 12.35 11.33 3.12
C TRP A 147 10.88 11.32 3.52
N LEU A 148 10.45 10.25 4.19
CA LEU A 148 9.05 9.97 4.50
C LEU A 148 8.86 9.53 5.96
N GLU A 149 7.65 9.74 6.46
CA GLU A 149 7.14 9.11 7.68
C GLU A 149 6.52 7.74 7.41
N TYR A 150 6.79 6.79 8.30
CA TYR A 150 6.25 5.43 8.30
C TYR A 150 5.55 5.15 9.63
N ILE A 151 4.29 4.77 9.55
CA ILE A 151 3.50 4.39 10.73
C ILE A 151 3.84 2.93 11.10
N LYS A 152 4.64 2.74 12.16
CA LYS A 152 4.99 1.41 12.68
C LYS A 152 3.90 0.81 13.56
N ALA A 153 3.25 1.63 14.39
CA ALA A 153 2.20 1.24 15.31
C ALA A 153 1.27 2.42 15.60
N LYS A 154 0.18 2.22 16.37
CA LYS A 154 -0.88 3.23 16.63
C LYS A 154 -0.37 4.63 17.00
N LYS A 155 0.77 4.75 17.69
CA LYS A 155 1.38 6.03 18.09
C LYS A 155 2.89 6.10 17.80
N THR A 156 3.38 5.21 16.95
CA THR A 156 4.81 5.10 16.67
C THR A 156 5.04 5.37 15.19
N ILE A 157 5.70 6.48 14.93
CA ILE A 157 6.14 6.90 13.61
C ILE A 157 7.66 6.79 13.60
N CYS A 158 8.23 6.32 12.50
CA CYS A 158 9.64 6.51 12.21
C CYS A 158 9.78 7.21 10.86
N VAL A 159 10.94 7.80 10.61
CA VAL A 159 11.25 8.46 9.35
C VAL A 159 12.40 7.77 8.65
N GLY A 160 12.48 7.95 7.34
CA GLY A 160 13.58 7.44 6.54
C GLY A 160 13.41 7.66 5.05
N GLY A 161 14.50 7.47 4.31
CA GLY A 161 14.53 7.65 2.86
C GLY A 161 13.96 6.43 2.11
N MET A 162 12.97 6.66 1.25
CA MET A 162 12.50 5.72 0.23
C MET A 162 13.25 6.00 -1.08
N PRO A 163 14.03 5.05 -1.64
CA PRO A 163 14.79 5.29 -2.87
C PRO A 163 13.93 5.74 -4.06
N VAL A 164 14.33 6.80 -4.78
CA VAL A 164 13.53 7.35 -5.90
C VAL A 164 13.46 6.41 -7.10
N ARG A 165 14.39 5.46 -7.23
CA ARG A 165 14.34 4.44 -8.28
C ARG A 165 13.04 3.64 -8.29
N THR A 166 12.40 3.49 -7.12
CA THR A 166 11.10 2.81 -6.98
C THR A 166 9.97 3.55 -7.71
N LEU A 167 10.13 4.86 -7.93
CA LEU A 167 9.15 5.71 -8.61
C LEU A 167 9.26 5.62 -10.14
N ILE A 168 10.46 5.32 -10.64
CA ILE A 168 10.84 5.49 -12.04
C ILE A 168 9.96 4.66 -13.00
N PRO A 169 9.62 3.39 -12.72
CA PRO A 169 8.72 2.63 -13.59
C PRO A 169 7.35 3.28 -13.77
N ALA A 170 6.73 3.72 -12.67
CA ALA A 170 5.42 4.38 -12.72
C ALA A 170 5.50 5.75 -13.40
N LEU A 171 6.56 6.54 -13.14
CA LEU A 171 6.76 7.83 -13.79
C LEU A 171 6.98 7.69 -15.30
N ARG A 172 7.73 6.69 -15.75
CA ARG A 172 7.95 6.41 -17.19
C ARG A 172 6.66 5.99 -17.89
N ALA A 173 5.82 5.18 -17.25
CA ALA A 173 4.51 4.81 -17.80
C ALA A 173 3.60 6.05 -17.93
N LEU A 174 3.49 6.85 -16.86
CA LEU A 174 2.74 8.11 -16.90
C LEU A 174 3.27 9.04 -17.98
N GLN A 175 4.59 9.14 -18.15
CA GLN A 175 5.25 9.92 -19.22
C GLN A 175 4.85 9.54 -20.65
N ARG A 176 4.39 8.30 -20.84
CA ARG A 176 3.89 7.79 -22.12
C ARG A 176 2.36 7.84 -22.21
N ASP A 177 1.70 8.54 -21.29
CA ASP A 177 0.24 8.55 -21.12
C ASP A 177 -0.34 7.13 -20.89
N GLU A 178 0.43 6.24 -20.26
CA GLU A 178 0.01 4.89 -19.86
C GLU A 178 -0.38 4.87 -18.37
N GLU A 179 -1.41 4.10 -18.00
CA GLU A 179 -1.77 3.88 -16.60
C GLU A 179 -0.78 2.87 -15.96
N PRO A 180 -0.05 3.22 -14.89
CA PRO A 180 0.85 2.28 -14.25
C PRO A 180 0.06 1.18 -13.53
N GLU A 181 0.28 -0.07 -13.94
CA GLU A 181 -0.34 -1.25 -13.32
C GLU A 181 0.71 -2.13 -12.63
N PRO A 182 1.22 -1.73 -11.44
CA PRO A 182 2.21 -2.53 -10.74
C PRO A 182 1.62 -3.88 -10.32
N ARG A 183 2.38 -4.96 -10.58
CA ARG A 183 2.04 -6.32 -10.13
C ARG A 183 2.72 -6.63 -8.80
N SER A 184 2.20 -7.59 -8.05
CA SER A 184 2.87 -8.02 -6.81
C SER A 184 2.54 -9.47 -6.45
N LEU A 185 3.44 -10.11 -5.70
CA LEU A 185 3.23 -11.45 -5.14
C LEU A 185 2.17 -11.47 -4.03
N LYS A 186 1.81 -10.29 -3.49
CA LYS A 186 0.82 -10.14 -2.42
C LYS A 186 1.18 -10.95 -1.15
N VAL A 187 2.45 -10.90 -0.77
CA VAL A 187 2.97 -11.49 0.47
C VAL A 187 3.57 -10.42 1.37
N GLU A 188 3.47 -10.59 2.69
CA GLU A 188 4.28 -9.84 3.67
C GLU A 188 5.50 -10.69 4.01
N ILE A 189 6.70 -10.13 3.88
CA ILE A 189 7.96 -10.81 4.20
C ILE A 189 8.72 -10.07 5.30
N HIS A 190 9.58 -10.78 6.01
CA HIS A 190 10.49 -10.19 7.00
C HIS A 190 11.88 -10.82 6.91
N PRO A 191 12.94 -10.06 7.22
CA PRO A 191 14.30 -10.60 7.17
C PRO A 191 14.50 -11.67 8.25
N ILE A 192 15.32 -12.67 7.92
CA ILE A 192 15.85 -13.65 8.85
C ILE A 192 17.36 -13.80 8.64
N ALA A 193 18.09 -14.01 9.73
CA ALA A 193 19.51 -14.32 9.66
C ALA A 193 19.74 -15.72 9.06
N ILE A 194 20.85 -15.91 8.36
CA ILE A 194 21.21 -17.19 7.73
C ILE A 194 21.27 -18.33 8.74
N VAL A 195 21.68 -18.05 9.99
CA VAL A 195 21.66 -19.06 11.07
C VAL A 195 20.27 -19.65 11.30
N LYS A 196 19.20 -18.84 11.19
CA LYS A 196 17.82 -19.32 11.30
C LYS A 196 17.43 -20.17 10.08
N ALA A 197 17.86 -19.77 8.88
CA ALA A 197 17.62 -20.56 7.68
C ALA A 197 18.35 -21.92 7.74
N ARG A 198 19.60 -21.94 8.24
CA ARG A 198 20.36 -23.17 8.48
C ARG A 198 19.68 -24.07 9.51
N GLN A 199 19.17 -23.51 10.60
CA GLN A 199 18.38 -24.26 11.59
C GLN A 199 17.08 -24.82 10.99
N ALA A 200 16.50 -24.15 9.99
CA ALA A 200 15.35 -24.62 9.25
C ALA A 200 15.68 -25.68 8.19
N GLY A 201 16.96 -26.01 7.96
CA GLY A 201 17.40 -27.05 7.03
C GLY A 201 18.10 -26.55 5.76
N LEU A 202 18.47 -25.26 5.68
CA LEU A 202 19.24 -24.74 4.55
C LEU A 202 20.62 -25.45 4.48
N GLY A 203 20.94 -26.02 3.33
CA GLY A 203 22.19 -26.75 3.12
C GLY A 203 23.44 -25.87 3.29
N GLN A 204 24.56 -26.49 3.69
CA GLN A 204 25.82 -25.77 3.90
C GLN A 204 26.31 -25.08 2.61
N GLY A 205 26.26 -25.77 1.46
CA GLY A 205 26.68 -25.17 0.19
C GLY A 205 25.89 -23.91 -0.17
N ARG A 206 24.60 -23.86 0.17
CA ARG A 206 23.76 -22.67 -0.03
C ARG A 206 24.11 -21.56 0.95
N CYS A 207 24.44 -21.89 2.20
CA CYS A 207 24.98 -20.92 3.16
C CYS A 207 26.27 -20.28 2.64
N ASP A 208 27.17 -21.09 2.07
CA ASP A 208 28.45 -20.62 1.54
C ASP A 208 28.26 -19.73 0.30
N GLU A 209 27.30 -20.08 -0.57
CA GLU A 209 26.90 -19.27 -1.73
C GLU A 209 26.40 -17.88 -1.30
N ILE A 210 25.48 -17.83 -0.34
CA ILE A 210 24.91 -16.58 0.20
C ILE A 210 26.01 -15.74 0.86
N GLN A 211 26.88 -16.36 1.66
CA GLN A 211 27.95 -15.64 2.35
C GLN A 211 28.99 -15.06 1.38
N SER A 212 29.26 -15.77 0.28
CA SER A 212 30.18 -15.31 -0.77
C SER A 212 29.58 -14.19 -1.63
N ALA A 213 28.25 -14.20 -1.85
CA ALA A 213 27.55 -13.19 -2.62
C ALA A 213 27.21 -11.91 -1.83
N ALA A 214 27.20 -11.99 -0.50
CA ALA A 214 26.86 -10.87 0.37
C ALA A 214 27.91 -9.74 0.31
N SER A 215 27.56 -8.58 -0.25
CA SER A 215 28.42 -7.39 -0.26
C SER A 215 28.36 -6.61 1.07
N SER A 216 27.15 -6.47 1.63
CA SER A 216 26.91 -5.71 2.87
C SER A 216 25.84 -6.34 3.78
N ARG A 217 24.99 -7.22 3.25
CA ARG A 217 23.91 -7.89 4.00
C ARG A 217 23.89 -9.37 3.69
N SER A 218 23.78 -10.16 4.75
CA SER A 218 23.76 -11.62 4.69
C SER A 218 22.51 -12.12 5.41
N GLN A 219 21.37 -11.99 4.72
CA GLN A 219 20.04 -12.34 5.23
C GLN A 219 19.19 -12.94 4.12
N LEU A 220 18.15 -13.68 4.51
CA LEU A 220 17.09 -14.15 3.62
C LEU A 220 15.76 -13.57 4.11
N TYR A 221 14.69 -13.77 3.34
CA TYR A 221 13.36 -13.31 3.72
C TYR A 221 12.41 -14.48 3.94
N GLN A 222 11.72 -14.45 5.07
CA GLN A 222 10.68 -15.42 5.40
C GLN A 222 9.30 -14.81 5.14
N ILE A 223 8.39 -15.62 4.60
CA ILE A 223 6.99 -15.24 4.38
C ILE A 223 6.30 -15.17 5.74
N LYS A 224 5.87 -13.95 6.10
CA LYS A 224 5.11 -13.68 7.32
C LYS A 224 3.62 -13.94 7.11
N ARG A 225 3.08 -13.52 5.96
CA ARG A 225 1.68 -13.65 5.57
C ARG A 225 1.53 -13.72 4.06
N VAL A 226 0.47 -14.38 3.63
CA VAL A 226 0.00 -14.38 2.24
C VAL A 226 -1.37 -13.70 2.21
N GLU A 227 -1.54 -12.67 1.37
CA GLU A 227 -2.80 -11.94 1.25
C GLU A 227 -3.90 -12.90 0.78
N ALA A 228 -5.06 -12.88 1.45
CA ALA A 228 -6.20 -13.68 1.06
C ALA A 228 -6.71 -13.29 -0.34
N LEU A 229 -7.19 -14.27 -1.10
CA LEU A 229 -7.66 -14.16 -2.48
C LEU A 229 -6.57 -13.78 -3.50
N SER A 230 -5.30 -13.73 -3.10
CA SER A 230 -4.19 -13.52 -4.02
C SER A 230 -3.84 -14.80 -4.78
N LYS A 231 -3.18 -14.65 -5.93
CA LYS A 231 -2.68 -15.79 -6.71
C LYS A 231 -1.56 -16.58 -6.03
N ALA A 232 -0.91 -15.99 -5.02
CA ALA A 232 0.08 -16.67 -4.20
C ALA A 232 -0.55 -17.57 -3.13
N GLN A 233 -1.83 -17.35 -2.79
CA GLN A 233 -2.54 -18.15 -1.80
C GLN A 233 -2.63 -19.62 -2.26
N GLY A 234 -2.19 -20.53 -1.40
CA GLY A 234 -2.15 -21.97 -1.70
C GLY A 234 -0.89 -22.45 -2.41
N VAL A 235 -0.06 -21.53 -2.93
CA VAL A 235 1.26 -21.85 -3.52
C VAL A 235 2.36 -21.54 -2.52
N LEU A 236 2.43 -20.28 -2.08
CA LEU A 236 3.30 -19.83 -1.00
C LEU A 236 2.61 -20.03 0.35
N GLN A 237 3.39 -20.29 1.38
CA GLN A 237 2.92 -20.56 2.74
C GLN A 237 3.64 -19.66 3.74
N GLU A 238 2.98 -19.38 4.86
CA GLU A 238 3.65 -18.75 5.99
C GLU A 238 4.84 -19.62 6.44
N LEU A 239 5.92 -18.96 6.85
CA LEU A 239 7.20 -19.54 7.25
C LEU A 239 8.10 -20.06 6.13
N ASP A 240 7.64 -20.08 4.87
CA ASP A 240 8.53 -20.32 3.72
C ASP A 240 9.69 -19.33 3.75
N ILE A 241 10.91 -19.82 3.59
CA ILE A 241 12.10 -18.97 3.46
C ILE A 241 12.45 -18.88 1.98
N VAL A 242 12.39 -17.67 1.42
CA VAL A 242 12.72 -17.44 0.01
C VAL A 242 14.24 -17.47 -0.15
N VAL A 243 14.71 -18.41 -0.96
CA VAL A 243 16.13 -18.63 -1.26
C VAL A 243 16.53 -17.90 -2.53
N SER A 244 15.76 -18.09 -3.62
CA SER A 244 16.02 -17.43 -4.90
C SER A 244 14.76 -17.12 -5.68
N ILE A 245 14.83 -16.08 -6.52
CA ILE A 245 13.78 -15.67 -7.45
C ILE A 245 14.39 -15.61 -8.85
N ASN A 246 13.79 -16.30 -9.82
CA ASN A 246 14.26 -16.41 -11.21
C ASN A 246 15.77 -16.75 -11.29
N GLY A 247 16.20 -17.73 -10.48
CA GLY A 247 17.58 -18.21 -10.42
C GLY A 247 18.59 -17.29 -9.71
N LYS A 248 18.17 -16.15 -9.14
CA LYS A 248 19.04 -15.25 -8.36
C LYS A 248 18.71 -15.30 -6.88
N LEU A 249 19.73 -15.32 -6.01
CA LEU A 249 19.53 -15.29 -4.56
C LEU A 249 18.71 -14.06 -4.13
N ALA A 250 17.76 -14.27 -3.23
CA ALA A 250 16.88 -13.21 -2.71
C ALA A 250 17.38 -12.74 -1.33
N MET A 251 18.39 -11.87 -1.33
CA MET A 251 19.10 -11.43 -0.12
C MET A 251 18.75 -9.99 0.31
N ALA A 252 18.16 -9.22 -0.60
CA ALA A 252 17.67 -7.87 -0.38
C ALA A 252 16.20 -7.76 -0.82
N LEU A 253 15.50 -6.77 -0.27
CA LEU A 253 14.13 -6.49 -0.66
C LEU A 253 14.01 -6.15 -2.15
N GLU A 254 15.04 -5.51 -2.70
CA GLU A 254 15.15 -5.14 -4.12
C GLU A 254 15.14 -6.37 -5.04
N ASP A 255 15.58 -7.54 -4.57
CA ASP A 255 15.53 -8.78 -5.35
C ASP A 255 14.08 -9.21 -5.64
N PHE A 256 13.11 -8.73 -4.86
CA PHE A 256 11.69 -8.96 -5.09
C PHE A 256 11.07 -7.97 -6.09
N ASP A 257 11.77 -6.90 -6.51
CA ASP A 257 11.21 -5.88 -7.40
C ASP A 257 10.89 -6.42 -8.80
N VAL A 258 11.49 -7.57 -9.19
CA VAL A 258 11.14 -8.30 -10.42
C VAL A 258 9.65 -8.67 -10.47
N GLN A 259 8.96 -8.72 -9.33
CA GLN A 259 7.51 -8.97 -9.27
C GLN A 259 6.68 -7.90 -9.97
N PHE A 260 7.18 -6.66 -10.07
CA PHE A 260 6.39 -5.54 -10.59
C PHE A 260 6.15 -5.64 -12.10
N THR A 261 7.01 -6.36 -12.84
CA THR A 261 6.98 -6.44 -14.31
C THR A 261 6.72 -7.85 -14.84
N ASN A 262 6.91 -8.90 -14.03
CA ASN A 262 6.75 -10.28 -14.47
C ASN A 262 5.38 -10.85 -14.04
N PRO A 263 4.61 -11.49 -14.94
CA PRO A 263 3.33 -12.10 -14.60
C PRO A 263 3.46 -13.38 -13.74
N SER A 264 4.61 -14.04 -13.81
CA SER A 264 4.95 -15.21 -13.01
C SER A 264 6.44 -15.19 -12.67
N LEU A 265 6.78 -15.78 -11.52
CA LEU A 265 8.14 -15.91 -11.01
C LEU A 265 8.41 -17.36 -10.63
N GLU A 266 9.61 -17.84 -10.94
CA GLU A 266 10.14 -19.06 -10.37
C GLU A 266 10.76 -18.74 -9.02
N ILE A 267 10.22 -19.27 -7.93
CA ILE A 267 10.68 -19.02 -6.58
C ILE A 267 11.14 -20.33 -5.95
N VAL A 268 12.39 -20.35 -5.48
CA VAL A 268 12.89 -21.45 -4.65
C VAL A 268 12.66 -21.07 -3.19
N VAL A 269 11.90 -21.88 -2.47
CA VAL A 269 11.65 -21.72 -1.04
C VAL A 269 12.19 -22.90 -0.25
N LEU A 270 12.69 -22.65 0.96
CA LEU A 270 12.95 -23.68 1.94
C LEU A 270 11.68 -23.88 2.79
N ARG A 271 11.09 -25.07 2.68
CA ARG A 271 9.89 -25.52 3.41
C ARG A 271 10.13 -26.95 3.91
N ASP A 272 9.83 -27.20 5.18
CA ASP A 272 10.04 -28.51 5.82
C ASP A 272 11.46 -29.07 5.62
N SER A 273 12.46 -28.18 5.76
CA SER A 273 13.88 -28.49 5.57
C SER A 273 14.29 -28.97 4.17
N GLN A 274 13.47 -28.71 3.16
CA GLN A 274 13.77 -29.02 1.76
C GLN A 274 13.53 -27.80 0.86
N GLU A 275 14.34 -27.66 -0.19
CA GLU A 275 14.13 -26.64 -1.22
C GLU A 275 13.03 -27.10 -2.18
N HIS A 276 12.04 -26.24 -2.42
CA HIS A 276 10.95 -26.45 -3.37
C HIS A 276 11.02 -25.36 -4.43
N THR A 277 10.96 -25.73 -5.70
CA THR A 277 10.84 -24.78 -6.80
C THR A 277 9.36 -24.60 -7.14
N LEU A 278 8.87 -23.37 -7.01
CA LEU A 278 7.47 -23.02 -7.18
C LEU A 278 7.31 -22.01 -8.31
N GLN A 279 6.31 -22.20 -9.16
CA GLN A 279 5.87 -21.19 -10.11
C GLN A 279 4.76 -20.38 -9.46
N VAL A 280 5.02 -19.09 -9.21
CA VAL A 280 4.10 -18.20 -8.49
C VAL A 280 3.65 -17.08 -9.41
N GLU A 281 2.34 -16.94 -9.59
CA GLU A 281 1.78 -15.84 -10.37
C GLU A 281 1.73 -14.55 -9.55
N THR A 282 2.06 -13.42 -10.19
CA THR A 282 1.89 -12.10 -9.60
C THR A 282 0.47 -11.59 -9.88
N THR A 283 -0.08 -10.81 -8.96
CA THR A 283 -1.43 -10.25 -9.04
C THR A 283 -1.35 -8.79 -9.48
N GLU A 284 -2.19 -8.37 -10.44
CA GLU A 284 -2.33 -6.95 -10.80
C GLU A 284 -2.90 -6.16 -9.63
N SER A 285 -2.39 -4.95 -9.41
CA SER A 285 -2.97 -4.05 -8.42
C SER A 285 -4.17 -3.30 -9.01
N LYS A 286 -5.33 -3.94 -9.06
CA LYS A 286 -6.59 -3.30 -9.50
C LYS A 286 -7.28 -2.60 -8.34
N GLN A 287 -8.07 -1.56 -8.64
CA GLN A 287 -8.92 -0.89 -7.65
C GLN A 287 -10.01 -1.82 -7.10
N GLU A 288 -10.05 -1.95 -5.78
CA GLU A 288 -10.76 -3.05 -5.09
C GLU A 288 -12.21 -2.70 -4.72
N VAL A 289 -12.50 -1.46 -4.31
CA VAL A 289 -13.85 -1.05 -3.89
C VAL A 289 -14.51 -0.20 -4.96
N ARG A 290 -15.61 -0.70 -5.51
CA ARG A 290 -16.42 -0.02 -6.55
C ARG A 290 -17.83 0.32 -6.11
N LYS A 291 -18.30 -0.31 -5.03
CA LYS A 291 -19.65 -0.17 -4.50
C LYS A 291 -19.61 -0.21 -2.98
N VAL A 292 -20.34 0.70 -2.37
CA VAL A 292 -20.49 0.81 -0.92
C VAL A 292 -21.97 0.93 -0.61
N VAL A 293 -22.47 0.12 0.32
CA VAL A 293 -23.86 0.11 0.75
C VAL A 293 -23.91 0.58 2.20
N SER A 294 -24.67 1.63 2.45
CA SER A 294 -25.08 2.05 3.78
C SER A 294 -26.43 1.43 4.11
N TRP A 295 -26.52 0.63 5.16
CA TRP A 295 -27.77 0.00 5.59
C TRP A 295 -27.86 -0.03 7.11
N ALA A 296 -28.99 0.44 7.66
CA ALA A 296 -29.23 0.50 9.12
C ALA A 296 -28.07 1.16 9.92
N GLY A 297 -27.33 2.08 9.29
CA GLY A 297 -26.16 2.77 9.83
C GLY A 297 -24.83 2.01 9.80
N ALA A 298 -24.79 0.79 9.23
CA ALA A 298 -23.55 0.12 8.87
C ALA A 298 -23.10 0.52 7.45
N LEU A 299 -21.79 0.69 7.27
CA LEU A 299 -21.15 0.92 5.98
C LEU A 299 -20.48 -0.37 5.51
N LEU A 300 -20.98 -0.95 4.43
CA LEU A 300 -20.57 -2.26 3.93
C LEU A 300 -20.02 -2.17 2.50
N HIS A 301 -18.96 -2.92 2.23
CA HIS A 301 -18.38 -3.04 0.89
C HIS A 301 -17.57 -4.34 0.74
N ALA A 302 -17.13 -4.65 -0.48
CA ALA A 302 -16.18 -5.75 -0.72
C ALA A 302 -14.87 -5.51 0.05
N PRO A 303 -14.22 -6.54 0.62
CA PRO A 303 -13.03 -6.35 1.45
C PRO A 303 -11.92 -5.63 0.67
N HIS A 304 -11.47 -4.52 1.24
CA HIS A 304 -10.32 -3.78 0.74
C HIS A 304 -9.01 -4.48 1.15
N LYS A 305 -7.92 -4.15 0.46
CA LYS A 305 -6.59 -4.74 0.53
C LYS A 305 -6.13 -5.01 1.95
N THR A 306 -6.23 -3.97 2.77
CA THR A 306 -5.73 -3.97 4.13
C THR A 306 -6.39 -5.05 4.98
N VAL A 307 -7.66 -5.38 4.71
CA VAL A 307 -8.38 -6.50 5.33
C VAL A 307 -7.87 -7.82 4.78
N LEU A 308 -7.72 -7.94 3.45
CA LEU A 308 -7.19 -9.14 2.80
C LEU A 308 -5.77 -9.49 3.25
N GLN A 309 -4.95 -8.48 3.57
CA GLN A 309 -3.58 -8.64 4.09
C GLN A 309 -3.53 -9.13 5.54
N GLN A 310 -4.63 -9.03 6.28
CA GLN A 310 -4.69 -9.32 7.72
C GLN A 310 -5.66 -10.44 8.06
N THR A 311 -6.29 -11.06 7.05
CA THR A 311 -7.20 -12.19 7.22
C THR A 311 -6.67 -13.42 6.51
N ASN A 312 -6.92 -14.59 7.10
CA ASN A 312 -6.56 -15.88 6.49
C ASN A 312 -7.71 -16.45 5.66
N THR A 313 -8.95 -16.10 6.02
CA THR A 313 -10.16 -16.56 5.34
C THR A 313 -11.08 -15.39 5.06
N VAL A 314 -11.80 -15.45 3.94
CA VAL A 314 -12.80 -14.45 3.53
C VAL A 314 -14.15 -15.15 3.49
N PRO A 315 -14.97 -15.03 4.56
CA PRO A 315 -16.21 -15.79 4.65
C PRO A 315 -17.30 -15.31 3.69
N SER A 316 -17.24 -14.04 3.28
CA SER A 316 -18.07 -13.43 2.24
C SER A 316 -17.36 -12.18 1.72
N SER A 317 -17.82 -11.64 0.58
CA SER A 317 -17.34 -10.35 0.08
C SER A 317 -18.19 -9.17 0.57
N VAL A 318 -18.69 -9.24 1.82
CA VAL A 318 -19.49 -8.19 2.46
C VAL A 318 -18.87 -7.84 3.81
N TYR A 319 -17.96 -6.88 3.79
CA TYR A 319 -17.21 -6.44 4.96
C TYR A 319 -17.82 -5.17 5.56
N CYS A 320 -18.10 -5.18 6.86
CA CYS A 320 -18.54 -4.01 7.61
C CYS A 320 -17.33 -3.14 7.98
N ALA A 321 -17.16 -2.04 7.27
CA ALA A 321 -16.02 -1.14 7.44
C ALA A 321 -16.23 -0.11 8.54
N ASP A 322 -17.46 0.35 8.69
CA ASP A 322 -17.84 1.29 9.73
C ASP A 322 -19.27 1.04 10.21
N VAL A 323 -19.57 1.51 11.42
CA VAL A 323 -20.91 1.49 12.00
C VAL A 323 -21.11 2.82 12.71
N ALA A 324 -22.13 3.56 12.29
CA ALA A 324 -22.46 4.84 12.89
C ALA A 324 -22.94 4.64 14.34
N PHE A 325 -22.43 5.46 15.25
CA PHE A 325 -22.78 5.40 16.66
C PHE A 325 -24.29 5.61 16.85
N SER A 326 -24.90 4.84 17.76
CA SER A 326 -26.35 4.86 18.01
C SER A 326 -27.24 4.54 16.80
N SER A 327 -26.68 3.96 15.74
CA SER A 327 -27.48 3.35 14.67
C SER A 327 -28.08 2.03 15.12
N TYR A 328 -29.10 1.55 14.41
CA TYR A 328 -29.66 0.23 14.70
C TYR A 328 -28.62 -0.88 14.54
N SER A 329 -27.75 -0.81 13.53
CA SER A 329 -26.64 -1.76 13.42
C SER A 329 -25.75 -1.74 14.67
N TYR A 330 -25.42 -0.56 15.21
CA TYR A 330 -24.63 -0.42 16.43
C TYR A 330 -25.33 -1.02 17.65
N GLU A 331 -26.58 -0.62 17.90
CA GLU A 331 -27.36 -1.05 19.07
C GLU A 331 -27.61 -2.57 19.08
N TYR A 332 -27.76 -3.18 17.90
CA TYR A 332 -27.97 -4.63 17.76
C TYR A 332 -26.67 -5.43 17.57
N GLY A 333 -25.50 -4.83 17.82
CA GLY A 333 -24.23 -5.55 17.95
C GLY A 333 -23.48 -5.81 16.63
N MET A 334 -23.76 -5.07 15.57
CA MET A 334 -22.87 -5.02 14.41
C MET A 334 -21.60 -4.24 14.77
N GLU A 335 -20.44 -4.81 14.48
CA GLU A 335 -19.14 -4.19 14.76
C GLU A 335 -18.33 -4.04 13.47
N LYS A 336 -17.42 -3.06 13.48
CA LYS A 336 -16.41 -2.91 12.41
C LYS A 336 -15.57 -4.17 12.35
N GLY A 337 -15.38 -4.73 11.15
CA GLY A 337 -14.68 -5.99 10.96
C GLY A 337 -15.57 -7.23 10.91
N HIS A 338 -16.89 -7.09 11.07
CA HIS A 338 -17.84 -8.16 10.78
C HIS A 338 -17.95 -8.43 9.26
N TRP A 339 -18.12 -9.71 8.93
CA TRP A 339 -18.40 -10.21 7.59
C TRP A 339 -19.86 -10.66 7.52
N VAL A 340 -20.69 -10.04 6.69
CA VAL A 340 -22.10 -10.44 6.54
C VAL A 340 -22.19 -11.62 5.57
N THR A 341 -22.71 -12.75 6.04
CA THR A 341 -22.81 -13.97 5.23
C THR A 341 -24.23 -14.25 4.77
N HIS A 342 -25.23 -13.84 5.55
CA HIS A 342 -26.64 -14.04 5.22
C HIS A 342 -27.52 -12.92 5.77
N VAL A 343 -28.63 -12.66 5.08
CA VAL A 343 -29.72 -11.78 5.50
C VAL A 343 -31.03 -12.57 5.35
N ASN A 344 -31.79 -12.77 6.43
CA ASN A 344 -33.01 -13.58 6.46
C ASN A 344 -32.87 -14.95 5.79
N ASP A 345 -31.78 -15.66 6.10
CA ASP A 345 -31.36 -16.95 5.48
C ASP A 345 -31.00 -16.91 3.99
N VAL A 346 -31.09 -15.76 3.32
CA VAL A 346 -30.55 -15.57 1.98
C VAL A 346 -29.04 -15.36 2.08
N ALA A 347 -28.25 -16.17 1.37
CA ALA A 347 -26.80 -16.04 1.33
C ALA A 347 -26.37 -14.75 0.61
N THR A 348 -25.35 -14.07 1.14
CA THR A 348 -24.81 -12.81 0.62
C THR A 348 -23.31 -12.98 0.29
N PRO A 349 -22.96 -13.73 -0.76
CA PRO A 349 -21.55 -13.94 -1.15
C PRO A 349 -20.83 -12.64 -1.55
N ASP A 350 -21.57 -11.61 -1.96
CA ASP A 350 -21.06 -10.34 -2.46
C ASP A 350 -21.96 -9.15 -2.09
N ILE A 351 -21.47 -7.94 -2.37
CA ILE A 351 -22.17 -6.70 -2.00
C ILE A 351 -23.50 -6.52 -2.76
N ASP A 352 -23.63 -7.08 -3.96
CA ASP A 352 -24.83 -6.99 -4.78
C ASP A 352 -25.95 -7.89 -4.24
N SER A 353 -25.63 -9.13 -3.88
CA SER A 353 -26.53 -10.06 -3.20
C SER A 353 -26.92 -9.56 -1.81
N PHE A 354 -26.02 -8.90 -1.08
CA PHE A 354 -26.36 -8.21 0.17
C PHE A 354 -27.39 -7.11 -0.06
N GLU A 355 -27.14 -6.19 -1.00
CA GLU A 355 -28.06 -5.10 -1.31
C GLU A 355 -29.45 -5.62 -1.72
N TYR A 356 -29.48 -6.64 -2.59
CA TYR A 356 -30.72 -7.30 -3.00
C TYR A 356 -31.50 -7.83 -1.80
N ALA A 357 -30.84 -8.54 -0.88
CA ALA A 357 -31.48 -9.14 0.27
C ALA A 357 -32.02 -8.10 1.27
N VAL A 358 -31.30 -6.99 1.50
CA VAL A 358 -31.77 -5.93 2.42
C VAL A 358 -32.88 -5.08 1.80
N ASN A 359 -32.88 -4.86 0.48
CA ASN A 359 -33.94 -4.12 -0.21
C ASN A 359 -35.27 -4.91 -0.26
N ALA A 360 -35.22 -6.24 -0.10
CA ALA A 360 -36.42 -7.07 0.06
C ALA A 360 -37.02 -6.99 1.48
N CYS A 361 -36.31 -6.42 2.46
CA CYS A 361 -36.78 -6.30 3.84
C CYS A 361 -37.67 -5.06 4.01
N GLN A 362 -38.80 -5.21 4.71
CA GLN A 362 -39.72 -4.10 4.96
C GLN A 362 -39.16 -3.12 6.01
N ASP A 363 -39.70 -1.91 6.04
CA ASP A 363 -39.38 -0.92 7.06
C ASP A 363 -39.98 -1.32 8.43
N ASN A 364 -39.33 -0.92 9.52
CA ASN A 364 -39.74 -1.20 10.90
C ASN A 364 -39.85 -2.69 11.29
N GLU A 365 -39.23 -3.59 10.52
CA GLU A 365 -39.16 -5.02 10.81
C GLU A 365 -37.80 -5.44 11.37
N TYR A 366 -37.76 -6.63 11.97
CA TYR A 366 -36.51 -7.24 12.43
C TYR A 366 -35.91 -8.12 11.33
N VAL A 367 -34.67 -7.82 10.97
CA VAL A 367 -33.90 -8.54 9.96
C VAL A 367 -32.83 -9.36 10.65
N ARG A 368 -32.82 -10.67 10.39
CA ARG A 368 -31.82 -11.58 10.93
C ARG A 368 -30.58 -11.59 10.04
N VAL A 369 -29.45 -11.17 10.57
CA VAL A 369 -28.18 -11.06 9.84
C VAL A 369 -27.16 -12.03 10.44
N LYS A 370 -26.68 -12.99 9.65
CA LYS A 370 -25.59 -13.89 10.07
C LYS A 370 -24.26 -13.22 9.74
N VAL A 371 -23.44 -13.03 10.76
CA VAL A 371 -22.11 -12.41 10.63
C VAL A 371 -21.02 -13.35 11.09
N ILE A 372 -19.81 -13.16 10.59
CA ILE A 372 -18.59 -13.74 11.13
C ILE A 372 -17.71 -12.59 11.61
N SER A 373 -17.22 -12.67 12.86
CA SER A 373 -16.34 -11.65 13.41
C SER A 373 -14.92 -11.72 12.83
N SER A 374 -14.11 -10.69 13.08
CA SER A 374 -12.68 -10.67 12.74
C SER A 374 -11.89 -11.84 13.36
N LYS A 375 -12.42 -12.47 14.41
CA LYS A 375 -11.85 -13.65 15.09
C LYS A 375 -12.46 -14.97 14.61
N ALA A 376 -13.05 -14.98 13.42
CA ALA A 376 -13.71 -16.13 12.80
C ALA A 376 -14.83 -16.77 13.66
N ARG A 377 -15.50 -15.98 14.51
CA ARG A 377 -16.63 -16.47 15.31
C ARG A 377 -17.96 -16.13 14.63
N PRO A 378 -18.82 -17.12 14.33
CA PRO A 378 -20.14 -16.85 13.80
C PRO A 378 -21.03 -16.23 14.87
N ASN A 379 -21.89 -15.30 14.46
CA ASN A 379 -22.90 -14.67 15.30
C ASN A 379 -24.17 -14.40 14.47
N VAL A 380 -25.31 -14.27 15.14
CA VAL A 380 -26.60 -13.92 14.53
C VAL A 380 -27.11 -12.66 15.19
N LEU A 381 -27.26 -11.60 14.40
CA LEU A 381 -27.79 -10.31 14.83
C LEU A 381 -29.24 -10.19 14.38
N THR A 382 -30.07 -9.50 15.16
CA THR A 382 -31.48 -9.22 14.83
C THR A 382 -31.67 -7.72 14.77
N ILE A 383 -31.40 -7.13 13.60
CA ILE A 383 -31.33 -5.68 13.41
C ILE A 383 -32.70 -5.14 13.00
N LYS A 384 -33.21 -4.15 13.72
CA LYS A 384 -34.45 -3.46 13.33
C LYS A 384 -34.18 -2.48 12.19
N THR A 385 -34.95 -2.55 11.11
CA THR A 385 -34.91 -1.57 10.02
C THR A 385 -35.65 -0.30 10.41
N CYS A 386 -35.15 0.85 9.94
CA CYS A 386 -35.83 2.14 10.03
C CYS A 386 -35.32 3.03 8.90
N TYR A 387 -35.95 2.95 7.75
CA TYR A 387 -35.51 3.61 6.53
C TYR A 387 -35.76 5.12 6.55
N HIS A 388 -36.58 5.61 7.48
CA HIS A 388 -36.73 7.06 7.71
C HIS A 388 -35.42 7.71 8.19
N TYR A 389 -34.75 7.13 9.19
CA TYR A 389 -33.50 7.67 9.75
C TYR A 389 -32.25 7.04 9.13
N TRP A 390 -32.33 5.76 8.76
CA TRP A 390 -31.23 4.98 8.22
C TRP A 390 -31.62 4.33 6.89
N PRO A 391 -31.89 5.14 5.84
CA PRO A 391 -32.25 4.61 4.53
C PRO A 391 -31.11 3.75 3.97
N THR A 392 -31.47 2.71 3.23
CA THR A 392 -30.50 2.01 2.39
C THR A 392 -30.01 2.99 1.32
N ARG A 393 -28.70 3.21 1.25
CA ARG A 393 -28.09 4.07 0.24
C ARG A 393 -26.90 3.37 -0.38
N THR A 394 -26.77 3.51 -1.69
CA THR A 394 -25.69 2.88 -2.43
C THR A 394 -24.85 3.95 -3.11
N LEU A 395 -23.55 3.85 -2.91
CA LEU A 395 -22.52 4.63 -3.59
C LEU A 395 -21.83 3.72 -4.58
N VAL A 396 -21.83 4.12 -5.84
CA VAL A 396 -21.05 3.46 -6.89
C VAL A 396 -19.98 4.39 -7.40
N LYS A 397 -18.84 3.81 -7.74
CA LYS A 397 -17.76 4.56 -8.38
C LYS A 397 -18.19 4.94 -9.78
N ASP A 398 -17.99 6.21 -10.13
CA ASP A 398 -18.36 6.76 -11.44
C ASP A 398 -17.33 7.79 -11.87
N GLN A 399 -16.56 7.48 -12.92
CA GLN A 399 -15.53 8.37 -13.44
C GLN A 399 -16.11 9.65 -14.08
N GLY A 400 -17.39 9.65 -14.46
CA GLY A 400 -18.09 10.83 -14.96
C GLY A 400 -18.62 11.75 -13.87
N ALA A 401 -18.67 11.31 -12.61
CA ALA A 401 -19.07 12.14 -11.48
C ALA A 401 -17.90 13.01 -11.01
N ALA A 402 -18.20 14.26 -10.61
CA ALA A 402 -17.19 15.21 -10.16
C ALA A 402 -16.34 14.68 -8.99
N GLU A 403 -16.96 13.94 -8.08
CA GLU A 403 -16.32 13.35 -6.90
C GLU A 403 -15.78 11.92 -7.14
N GLY A 404 -15.91 11.40 -8.37
CA GLY A 404 -15.55 10.02 -8.73
C GLY A 404 -16.53 8.96 -8.19
N TRP A 405 -17.61 9.38 -7.53
CA TRP A 405 -18.65 8.54 -6.94
C TRP A 405 -20.02 9.17 -7.16
N ARG A 406 -21.05 8.35 -7.31
CA ARG A 406 -22.45 8.79 -7.31
C ARG A 406 -23.33 7.91 -6.44
N TYR A 407 -24.40 8.50 -5.92
CA TYR A 407 -25.49 7.74 -5.32
C TYR A 407 -26.34 7.09 -6.41
N VAL A 408 -26.86 5.90 -6.12
CA VAL A 408 -27.79 5.14 -6.99
C VAL A 408 -29.05 4.81 -6.23
#